data_AF-A0A917SNI5-F1
#
_entry.id   AF-A0A917SNI5-F1
#
_cell.length_a   1.000
_cell.length_b   1.000
_cell.length_c   1.000
_cell.angle_alpha   90.00
_cell.angle_beta   90.00
_cell.angle_gamma   90.00
#
_symmetry.space_group_name_H-M   'P 1'
#
loop_
_entity.id
_entity.type
_entity.pdbx_description
1 polymer ?
#
loop_
_entity_poly.entity_id
_entity_poly.type
_entity_poly.pdbx_seq_one_letter_code
_entity_poly.pdbx_strand_id
1 'polypeptide(L)' 'MVGAYDAAVASVGCEMVNEPQYRAVEFQTGMTREQTIEMGQYRMAAGAAQPIEGGGIRLTSGPCAG' A
#
# COMPACT_ATOMS: atom_id res chain seq x y z
N MET A 1 3.31 8.97 -8.82
CA MET A 1 2.69 8.68 -7.52
C MET A 1 2.73 7.18 -7.18
N VAL A 2 2.34 6.29 -8.10
CA VAL A 2 2.39 4.81 -7.89
C VAL A 2 3.75 4.31 -7.39
N GLY A 3 4.86 4.71 -8.02
CA GLY A 3 6.18 4.24 -7.59
C GLY A 3 6.59 4.65 -6.17
N ALA A 4 6.20 5.84 -5.71
CA ALA A 4 6.49 6.30 -4.34
C ALA A 4 5.62 5.54 -3.32
N TYR A 5 4.36 5.28 -3.67
CA TYR A 5 3.47 4.44 -2.87
C TYR A 5 4.00 3.01 -2.75
N ASP A 6 4.36 2.38 -3.86
CA ASP A 6 4.88 1.01 -3.88
C ASP A 6 6.18 0.89 -3.06
N ALA A 7 7.08 1.88 -3.16
CA ALA A 7 8.29 1.93 -2.35
C ALA A 7 7.98 2.10 -0.85
N ALA A 8 7.00 2.93 -0.49
CA ALA A 8 6.60 3.14 0.90
C ALA A 8 5.88 1.93 1.50
N VAL A 9 5.07 1.21 0.72
CA VAL A 9 4.46 -0.05 1.17
C VAL A 9 5.51 -1.14 1.31
N ALA A 10 6.50 -1.19 0.41
CA ALA A 10 7.62 -2.12 0.54
C ALA A 10 8.47 -1.87 1.80
N SER A 11 8.65 -0.62 2.23
CA SER A 11 9.42 -0.30 3.44
C SER A 11 8.74 -0.74 4.75
N VAL A 12 7.44 -1.03 4.70
CA VAL A 12 6.66 -1.56 5.84
C VAL A 12 6.34 -3.05 5.71
N GLY A 13 7.00 -3.76 4.78
CA GLY A 13 6.85 -5.21 4.60
C GLY A 13 5.81 -5.62 3.56
N CYS A 14 5.55 -4.78 2.56
CA CYS A 14 4.63 -5.04 1.44
C CYS A 14 3.15 -5.16 1.80
N GLU A 15 2.80 -4.93 3.07
CA GLU A 15 1.46 -5.06 3.61
C GLU A 15 1.07 -3.82 4.39
N MET A 16 -0.19 -3.42 4.24
CA MET A 16 -0.83 -2.44 5.10
C MET A 16 -2.09 -3.05 5.69
N VAL A 17 -1.95 -3.61 6.89
CA VAL A 17 -3.02 -4.23 7.68
C VAL A 17 -3.34 -3.44 8.94
N ASN A 18 -2.37 -2.71 9.48
CA ASN A 18 -2.52 -2.00 10.75
C ASN A 18 -2.18 -0.52 10.62
N GLU A 19 -2.65 0.25 11.60
CA GLU A 19 -2.53 1.71 11.60
C GLU A 19 -1.07 2.23 11.50
N PRO A 20 -0.07 1.63 12.17
CA PRO A 20 1.34 2.02 11.98
C PRO A 20 1.82 1.96 10.53
N GLN A 21 1.44 0.92 9.77
CA GLN A 21 1.83 0.78 8.37
C GLN A 21 1.20 1.87 7.50
N TYR A 22 -0.10 2.14 7.69
CA TYR A 22 -0.79 3.23 6.99
C TYR A 22 -0.15 4.58 7.29
N ARG A 23 0.12 4.90 8.56
CA ARG A 23 0.79 6.17 8.93
C ARG A 23 2.18 6.30 8.34
N ALA A 24 2.95 5.21 8.27
CA ALA A 24 4.27 5.23 7.67
C ALA A 24 4.23 5.50 6.16
N VAL A 25 3.23 4.96 5.44
CA VAL A 25 3.04 5.22 4.01
C VAL A 25 2.57 6.66 3.78
N GLU A 26 1.62 7.15 4.57
CA GLU A 26 1.17 8.56 4.56
C GLU A 26 2.36 9.52 4.76
N PHE A 27 3.20 9.25 5.77
CA PHE A 27 4.37 10.08 6.07
C PHE A 27 5.39 10.08 4.94
N GLN A 28 5.72 8.91 4.37
CA GLN A 28 6.70 8.79 3.30
C GLN A 28 6.24 9.40 1.97
N THR A 29 4.94 9.34 1.68
CA THR A 29 4.38 9.78 0.40
C THR A 29 3.77 11.18 0.45
N GLY A 30 3.48 11.70 1.63
CA GLY A 30 2.69 12.92 1.84
C GLY A 30 1.20 12.74 1.57
N MET A 31 0.71 11.51 1.38
CA MET A 31 -0.69 11.21 1.13
C MET A 31 -1.53 11.34 2.40
N THR A 32 -2.79 11.74 2.25
CA THR A 32 -3.80 11.60 3.31
C THR A 32 -4.20 10.14 3.50
N ARG A 33 -4.91 9.85 4.60
CA ARG A 33 -5.53 8.53 4.84
C ARG A 33 -6.40 8.09 3.67
N GLU A 34 -7.26 8.98 3.19
CA GLU A 34 -8.18 8.71 2.08
C GLU A 34 -7.41 8.40 0.79
N GLN A 35 -6.42 9.24 0.44
CA GLN A 35 -5.57 9.01 -0.74
C GLN A 35 -4.79 7.69 -0.67
N THR A 36 -4.32 7.32 0.52
CA THR A 36 -3.60 6.06 0.75
C THR A 36 -4.50 4.84 0.53
N ILE A 37 -5.75 4.93 0.99
CA ILE A 37 -6.78 3.90 0.79
C ILE A 37 -7.18 3.81 -0.69
N GLU A 38 -7.47 4.96 -1.32
CA GLU A 38 -7.85 5.03 -2.74
C GLU A 38 -6.74 4.49 -3.64
N MET A 39 -5.48 4.81 -3.35
CA MET A 39 -4.34 4.24 -4.07
C MET A 39 -4.29 2.72 -3.89
N GLY A 40 -4.49 2.22 -2.67
CA GLY A 40 -4.55 0.79 -2.40
C GLY A 40 -5.64 0.07 -3.20
N GLN A 41 -6.85 0.65 -3.25
CA GLN A 41 -7.96 0.15 -4.05
C GLN A 41 -7.64 0.18 -5.55
N TYR A 42 -7.01 1.26 -6.02
CA TYR A 42 -6.52 1.35 -7.40
C TYR A 42 -5.51 0.25 -7.72
N ARG A 43 -4.56 -0.04 -6.82
CA ARG A 43 -3.59 -1.14 -7.02
C ARG A 43 -4.29 -2.50 -7.06
N MET A 44 -5.31 -2.74 -6.21
CA MET A 44 -6.11 -3.96 -6.26
C MET A 44 -6.87 -4.10 -7.59
N ALA A 45 -7.54 -3.03 -8.04
CA ALA A 45 -8.26 -3.02 -9.32
C ALA A 45 -7.33 -3.24 -10.52
N ALA A 46 -6.07 -2.80 -10.44
CA ALA A 46 -5.04 -3.02 -11.43
C ALA A 46 -4.39 -4.42 -11.38
N GLY A 47 -4.84 -5.32 -10.47
CA GLY A 47 -4.27 -6.66 -10.30
C GLY A 47 -2.87 -6.65 -9.66
N ALA A 48 -2.50 -5.55 -9.03
CA ALA A 48 -1.16 -5.29 -8.49
C ALA A 48 -1.08 -5.39 -6.96
N ALA A 49 -2.21 -5.70 -6.33
CA ALA A 49 -2.37 -5.92 -4.91
C ALA A 49 -3.50 -6.92 -4.64
N GLN A 50 -3.47 -7.57 -3.49
CA GLN A 50 -4.51 -8.49 -3.02
C GLN A 50 -5.06 -8.03 -1.66
N PRO A 51 -6.35 -8.24 -1.39
CA PRO A 51 -6.90 -8.02 -0.05
C PRO A 51 -6.31 -9.04 0.93
N ILE A 52 -6.10 -8.61 2.18
CA ILE A 52 -5.67 -9.49 3.27
C ILE A 52 -6.89 -9.88 4.10
N GLU A 53 -6.96 -11.14 4.51
CA GLU A 53 -7.99 -11.63 5.43
C GLU A 53 -7.89 -10.89 6.77
N GLY A 54 -8.98 -10.25 7.20
CA GLY A 54 -8.97 -9.35 8.37
C GLY A 54 -8.81 -7.87 8.04
N GLY A 55 -8.65 -7.51 6.76
CA GLY A 55 -8.60 -6.13 6.28
C GLY A 55 -7.18 -5.68 5.92
N GLY A 56 -7.11 -4.68 5.02
CA GLY A 56 -5.84 -4.19 4.49
C GLY A 56 -5.51 -4.75 3.11
N ILE A 57 -4.29 -4.47 2.65
CA ILE A 57 -3.80 -4.87 1.32
C ILE A 57 -2.37 -5.42 1.39
N ARG A 58 -2.05 -6.36 0.50
CA ARG A 58 -0.69 -6.79 0.18
C ARG A 58 -0.38 -6.40 -1.26
N LEU A 59 0.72 -5.68 -1.50
CA LEU A 59 1.20 -5.47 -2.87
C LEU A 59 1.82 -6.75 -3.42
N THR A 60 1.57 -7.03 -4.69
CA THR A 60 2.11 -8.21 -5.40
C THR A 60 2.88 -7.80 -6.66
N SER A 61 3.38 -6.56 -6.69
CA SER A 61 4.04 -5.97 -7.84
C SER A 61 5.09 -4.93 -7.43
N GLY A 62 5.89 -4.48 -8.39
CA GLY A 62 6.97 -3.53 -8.13
C GLY A 62 8.00 -4.12 -7.16
N PRO A 63 8.43 -3.39 -6.12
CA PRO A 63 9.34 -3.91 -5.10
C PRO A 63 8.78 -5.09 -4.29
N CYS A 64 7.47 -5.33 -4.35
CA CYS A 64 6.75 -6.39 -3.64
C CYS A 64 6.32 -7.56 -4.56
N ALA A 65 7.01 -7.74 -5.69
CA ALA A 65 6.75 -8.82 -6.65
C ALA A 65 7.46 -10.15 -6.31
N GLY A 66 8.17 -10.20 -5.17
CA GLY A 66 9.00 -11.33 -4.74
C GLY A 66 8.31 -12.30 -3.80
#